data_AF-A0A1I7RMU1-F1
#
_entry.id   AF-A0A1I7RMU1-F1
#
_cell.length_a   1.000
_cell.length_b   1.000
_cell.length_c   1.000
_cell.angle_alpha   90.00
_cell.angle_beta   90.00
_cell.angle_gamma   90.00
#
_symmetry.space_group_name_H-M   'P 1'
#
loop_
_entity.id
_entity.type
_entity.pdbx_description
1 polymer ?
#
loop_
_entity_poly.entity_id
_entity_poly.type
_entity_poly.pdbx_seq_one_letter_code
_entity_poly.pdbx_strand_id
1 'polypeptide(L)'
;MWLCILVLSFFYYHGNAAIPVLALTDVEIKEVAQKMRDADDERPKFCEFYVDYQRHFDGGESDYAEKSLFKWIRPSVLNWPSFKALLDLVPLFNPQTGIAEVNSPDKQKKQRAFITAVFNSGPFKQLIDVLRKKNHPFAKTVLNQTMHDLWFGLFSRAKGRLDSSAFEHVFIGEAKNGEVSGMHNWAVINKFENDPKSTFNYRGFIIKRATLIDGCPVNVQSYDLSQNGKDFIGTVYPEPGPSAPTCMANFKQRATVSKQG
;
A
#
# COMPACT_ATOMS: atom_id res chain seq x y z
N MET A 1 2.59 -6.42 2.51
CA MET A 1 1.95 -5.11 2.69
C MET A 1 1.35 -4.96 4.09
N TRP A 2 0.52 -5.89 4.56
CA TRP A 2 -0.22 -5.73 5.82
C TRP A 2 0.59 -5.91 7.11
N LEU A 3 1.71 -6.63 7.10
CA LEU A 3 2.45 -6.90 8.35
C LEU A 3 3.30 -5.72 8.84
N CYS A 4 3.98 -4.99 7.95
CA CYS A 4 4.72 -3.78 8.33
C CYS A 4 3.80 -2.64 8.77
N ILE A 5 2.55 -2.64 8.26
CA ILE A 5 1.55 -1.62 8.57
C ILE A 5 0.98 -1.81 9.99
N LEU A 6 0.86 -3.06 10.47
CA LEU A 6 0.50 -3.34 11.87
C LEU A 6 1.65 -3.04 12.81
N VAL A 7 2.88 -3.48 12.53
CA VAL A 7 4.00 -3.32 13.48
C VAL A 7 4.35 -1.84 13.76
N LEU A 8 4.13 -0.94 12.80
CA LEU A 8 4.43 0.50 12.98
C LEU A 8 3.28 1.34 13.54
N SER A 9 2.04 0.83 13.57
CA SER A 9 0.90 1.56 14.14
C SER A 9 0.73 1.36 15.66
N PHE A 10 1.56 0.53 16.30
CA PHE A 10 1.48 0.23 17.74
C PHE A 10 2.38 1.08 18.65
N PHE A 11 3.14 2.05 18.12
CA PHE A 11 4.00 2.93 18.93
C PHE A 11 3.43 4.34 19.20
N TYR A 12 2.18 4.61 18.84
CA TYR A 12 1.52 5.87 19.20
C TYR A 12 0.30 5.61 20.07
N TYR A 13 0.29 6.25 21.25
CA TYR A 13 -0.91 6.47 22.05
C TYR A 13 -1.98 7.12 21.16
N HIS A 14 -2.96 6.35 20.70
CA HIS A 14 -4.11 6.85 19.97
C HIS A 14 -5.30 6.94 20.93
N GLY A 15 -6.02 8.06 20.90
CA GLY A 15 -7.09 8.39 21.84
C GLY A 15 -8.15 7.28 21.99
N ASN A 16 -8.66 7.14 23.21
CA ASN A 16 -9.78 6.30 23.71
C ASN A 16 -9.86 4.81 23.32
N ALA A 17 -9.08 4.31 22.35
CA ALA A 17 -9.04 2.91 21.96
C ALA A 17 -7.62 2.37 22.14
N ALA A 18 -7.31 1.91 23.36
CA ALA A 18 -6.08 1.19 23.64
C ALA A 18 -6.21 -0.24 23.10
N ILE A 19 -5.68 -0.50 21.89
CA ILE A 19 -5.51 -1.85 21.38
C ILE A 19 -4.30 -2.45 22.12
N PRO A 20 -4.45 -3.56 22.86
CA PRO A 20 -3.31 -4.21 23.51
C PRO A 20 -2.22 -4.58 22.49
N VAL A 21 -0.97 -4.62 22.95
CA VAL A 21 0.14 -5.01 22.08
C VAL A 21 0.01 -6.49 21.72
N LEU A 22 0.06 -6.80 20.42
CA LEU A 22 0.20 -8.17 19.95
C LEU A 22 1.65 -8.63 20.12
N ALA A 23 1.93 -9.32 21.21
CA ALA A 23 3.27 -9.85 21.49
C ALA A 23 3.60 -11.05 20.59
N LEU A 24 4.49 -10.81 19.62
CA LEU A 24 5.08 -11.82 18.73
C LEU A 24 6.61 -11.75 18.80
N THR A 25 7.25 -12.91 18.78
CA THR A 25 8.70 -13.02 18.54
C THR A 25 9.04 -12.74 17.08
N ASP A 26 10.31 -12.43 16.78
CA ASP A 26 10.76 -12.23 15.39
C ASP A 26 10.48 -13.44 14.48
N VAL A 27 10.59 -14.65 15.05
CA VAL A 27 10.25 -15.90 14.34
C VAL A 27 8.76 -15.94 14.02
N GLU A 28 7.89 -15.64 14.98
CA GLU A 28 6.45 -15.58 14.75
C GLU A 28 6.07 -14.47 13.76
N ILE A 29 6.72 -13.30 13.82
CA ILE A 29 6.53 -12.21 12.86
C ILE A 29 6.87 -12.70 11.45
N LYS A 30 8.02 -13.37 11.28
CA LYS A 30 8.43 -13.93 9.98
C LYS A 30 7.43 -14.96 9.47
N GLU A 31 7.01 -15.90 10.32
CA GLU A 31 6.06 -16.94 9.95
C GLU A 31 4.69 -16.38 9.55
N VAL A 32 4.17 -15.42 10.30
CA VAL A 32 2.89 -14.78 9.98
C VAL A 32 3.03 -13.96 8.70
N ALA A 33 4.16 -13.27 8.49
CA ALA A 33 4.41 -12.50 7.28
C ALA A 33 4.39 -13.41 6.04
N GLN A 34 5.02 -14.57 6.17
CA GLN A 34 5.07 -15.57 5.11
C GLN A 34 3.69 -16.17 4.83
N LYS A 35 2.94 -16.58 5.86
CA LYS A 35 1.55 -17.08 5.70
C LYS A 35 0.65 -16.04 5.04
N MET A 36 0.76 -14.78 5.47
CA MET A 36 0.01 -13.69 4.84
C MET A 36 0.41 -13.48 3.39
N ARG A 37 1.70 -13.58 3.06
CA ARG A 37 2.21 -13.47 1.69
C ARG A 37 1.74 -14.63 0.80
N ASP A 38 1.67 -15.83 1.34
CA ASP A 38 1.23 -17.03 0.60
C ASP A 38 -0.28 -17.06 0.39
N ALA A 39 -1.04 -16.48 1.31
CA ALA A 39 -2.50 -16.32 1.20
C ALA A 39 -2.92 -15.10 0.36
N ASP A 40 -1.98 -14.32 -0.19
CA ASP A 40 -2.28 -13.11 -0.95
C ASP A 40 -2.63 -13.42 -2.41
N ASP A 41 -3.88 -13.83 -2.64
CA ASP A 41 -4.42 -14.11 -3.97
C ASP A 41 -4.50 -12.85 -4.85
N GLU A 42 -4.57 -11.68 -4.24
CA GLU A 42 -4.59 -10.37 -4.90
C GLU A 42 -3.18 -9.80 -5.07
N ARG A 43 -2.11 -10.58 -4.87
CA ARG A 43 -0.75 -10.13 -5.15
C ARG A 43 -0.49 -10.15 -6.65
N PRO A 44 -0.08 -9.01 -7.26
CA PRO A 44 0.32 -9.01 -8.66
C PRO A 44 1.47 -9.98 -8.92
N LYS A 45 1.28 -10.85 -9.90
CA LYS A 45 2.25 -11.86 -10.36
C LYS A 45 3.17 -11.25 -11.43
N PHE A 46 4.16 -12.06 -11.82
CA PHE A 46 5.03 -11.71 -12.93
C PHE A 46 4.23 -11.45 -14.22
N CYS A 47 4.62 -10.40 -14.94
CA CYS A 47 3.94 -9.88 -16.12
C CYS A 47 2.52 -9.33 -15.89
N GLU A 48 2.16 -8.96 -14.66
CA GLU A 48 0.90 -8.25 -14.39
C GLU A 48 1.07 -6.74 -14.27
N PHE A 49 2.31 -6.25 -14.22
CA PHE A 49 2.66 -4.84 -14.37
C PHE A 49 4.08 -4.70 -14.94
N TYR A 50 4.35 -3.56 -15.57
CA TYR A 50 5.66 -3.17 -16.07
C TYR A 50 5.98 -1.77 -15.54
N VAL A 51 7.15 -1.64 -14.93
CA VAL A 51 7.66 -0.37 -14.41
C VAL A 51 8.91 0.06 -15.17
N ASP A 52 9.05 1.36 -15.41
CA ASP A 52 10.24 2.00 -15.94
C ASP A 52 10.85 2.92 -14.89
N TYR A 53 11.87 2.38 -14.22
CA TYR A 53 12.57 3.11 -13.19
C TYR A 53 13.38 4.29 -13.71
N GLN A 54 13.70 4.34 -15.00
CA GLN A 54 14.47 5.43 -15.60
C GLN A 54 15.82 5.64 -14.89
N ARG A 55 16.22 6.89 -14.58
CA ARG A 55 17.55 7.21 -14.05
C ARG A 55 17.53 7.41 -12.53
N HIS A 56 18.73 7.33 -11.95
CA HIS A 56 18.95 7.58 -10.53
C HIS A 56 18.77 9.06 -10.23
N PHE A 57 17.95 9.38 -9.23
CA PHE A 57 17.76 10.72 -8.73
C PHE A 57 18.93 11.13 -7.83
N ASP A 58 19.58 12.25 -8.12
CA ASP A 58 20.79 12.72 -7.43
C ASP A 58 20.52 13.69 -6.27
N GLY A 59 19.25 14.04 -6.01
CA GLY A 59 18.89 15.05 -5.01
C GLY A 59 18.79 16.47 -5.57
N GLY A 60 18.99 16.67 -6.88
CA GLY A 60 18.93 17.97 -7.53
C GLY A 60 17.54 18.36 -8.06
N GLU A 61 17.48 19.50 -8.77
CA GLU A 61 16.23 20.01 -9.37
C GLU A 61 15.89 19.36 -10.72
N SER A 62 16.81 18.61 -11.30
CA SER A 62 16.59 17.97 -12.60
C SER A 62 15.58 16.81 -12.51
N ASP A 63 14.81 16.62 -13.58
CA ASP A 63 13.96 15.45 -13.73
C ASP A 63 14.75 14.28 -14.34
N TYR A 64 14.88 13.19 -13.59
CA TYR A 64 15.58 11.98 -14.01
C TYR A 64 14.62 10.91 -14.56
N ALA A 65 13.33 11.22 -14.61
CA ALA A 65 12.25 10.32 -15.00
C ALA A 65 11.15 11.02 -15.83
N GLU A 66 11.50 11.45 -17.05
CA GLU A 66 10.59 12.11 -18.00
C GLU A 66 9.33 11.31 -18.40
N LYS A 67 9.27 10.01 -18.07
CA LYS A 67 8.15 9.10 -18.36
C LYS A 67 7.47 8.64 -17.07
N SER A 68 6.27 8.11 -17.20
CA SER A 68 5.59 7.43 -16.10
C SER A 68 6.39 6.21 -15.60
N LEU A 69 6.47 6.05 -14.27
CA LEU A 69 6.99 4.86 -13.60
C LEU A 69 6.21 3.62 -14.02
N PHE A 70 4.87 3.65 -14.00
CA PHE A 70 4.03 2.52 -14.38
C PHE A 70 3.69 2.57 -15.87
N LYS A 71 4.50 1.91 -16.69
CA LYS A 71 4.26 1.82 -18.14
C LYS A 71 2.97 1.09 -18.49
N TRP A 72 2.66 0.05 -17.73
CA TRP A 72 1.47 -0.76 -17.96
C TRP A 72 1.13 -1.60 -16.75
N ILE A 73 -0.16 -1.77 -16.49
CA ILE A 73 -0.69 -2.70 -15.48
C ILE A 73 -1.83 -3.46 -16.11
N ARG A 74 -1.92 -4.76 -15.84
CA ARG A 74 -3.05 -5.59 -16.24
C ARG A 74 -4.32 -5.00 -15.59
N PRO A 75 -5.35 -4.61 -16.37
CA PRO A 75 -6.53 -3.94 -15.81
C PRO A 75 -7.25 -4.74 -14.72
N SER A 76 -7.20 -6.07 -14.75
CA SER A 76 -7.82 -6.92 -13.73
C SER A 76 -7.21 -6.72 -12.34
N VAL A 77 -5.92 -6.37 -12.24
CA VAL A 77 -5.22 -6.16 -10.95
C VAL A 77 -5.88 -5.02 -10.19
N LEU A 78 -6.14 -3.89 -10.86
CA LEU A 78 -6.77 -2.72 -10.24
C LEU A 78 -8.27 -2.94 -9.93
N ASN A 79 -8.87 -4.01 -10.46
CA ASN A 79 -10.26 -4.39 -10.24
C ASN A 79 -10.42 -5.50 -9.19
N TRP A 80 -9.33 -6.05 -8.64
CA TRP A 80 -9.45 -6.97 -7.51
C TRP A 80 -10.08 -6.29 -6.30
N PRO A 81 -10.83 -7.02 -5.47
CA PRO A 81 -11.70 -6.42 -4.45
C PRO A 81 -11.01 -5.38 -3.55
N SER A 82 -9.82 -5.69 -3.03
CA SER A 82 -9.12 -4.79 -2.11
C SER A 82 -8.54 -3.57 -2.82
N PHE A 83 -7.94 -3.75 -4.00
CA PHE A 83 -7.43 -2.63 -4.81
C PHE A 83 -8.55 -1.74 -5.32
N LYS A 84 -9.64 -2.32 -5.81
CA LYS A 84 -10.80 -1.55 -6.26
C LYS A 84 -11.36 -0.70 -5.13
N ALA A 85 -11.56 -1.29 -3.95
CA ALA A 85 -12.10 -0.57 -2.80
C ALA A 85 -11.14 0.54 -2.33
N LEU A 86 -9.82 0.31 -2.38
CA LEU A 86 -8.81 1.33 -2.10
C LEU A 86 -8.89 2.49 -3.10
N LEU A 87 -8.87 2.18 -4.41
CA LEU A 87 -8.83 3.17 -5.48
C LEU A 87 -10.14 3.95 -5.61
N ASP A 88 -11.28 3.36 -5.24
CA ASP A 88 -12.57 4.06 -5.14
C ASP A 88 -12.58 5.05 -3.97
N LEU A 89 -11.79 4.80 -2.93
CA LEU A 89 -11.74 5.57 -1.68
C LEU A 89 -10.73 6.72 -1.74
N VAL A 90 -9.58 6.54 -2.39
CA VAL A 90 -8.50 7.55 -2.55
C VAL A 90 -9.02 8.94 -2.98
N PRO A 91 -9.91 9.08 -3.98
CA PRO A 91 -10.37 10.40 -4.43
C PRO A 91 -11.18 11.20 -3.41
N LEU A 92 -11.59 10.57 -2.31
CA LEU A 92 -12.38 11.22 -1.24
C LEU A 92 -11.50 11.83 -0.13
N PHE A 93 -10.18 11.81 -0.29
CA PHE A 93 -9.23 12.39 0.63
C PHE A 93 -8.52 13.59 0.00
N ASN A 94 -8.26 14.62 0.81
CA ASN A 94 -7.48 15.76 0.37
C ASN A 94 -6.02 15.58 0.82
N PRO A 95 -5.04 15.52 -0.10
CA PRO A 95 -3.63 15.39 0.29
C PRO A 95 -3.06 16.63 1.00
N GLN A 96 -3.77 17.77 0.94
CA GLN A 96 -3.36 19.00 1.63
C GLN A 96 -3.75 18.97 3.11
N THR A 97 -2.75 19.01 3.98
CA THR A 97 -2.95 19.09 5.43
C THR A 97 -3.53 20.44 5.86
N GLY A 98 -4.27 20.48 6.98
CA GLY A 98 -4.83 21.71 7.54
C GLY A 98 -6.18 22.16 6.95
N ILE A 99 -6.70 21.43 5.96
CA ILE A 99 -8.08 21.54 5.48
C ILE A 99 -8.94 20.55 6.27
N ALA A 100 -10.08 20.99 6.79
CA ALA A 100 -10.97 20.11 7.53
C ALA A 100 -11.54 19.03 6.61
N GLU A 101 -11.32 17.77 6.99
CA GLU A 101 -11.82 16.61 6.26
C GLU A 101 -13.35 16.49 6.39
N VAL A 102 -14.04 16.32 5.27
CA VAL A 102 -15.50 16.15 5.24
C VAL A 102 -15.82 14.66 5.25
N ASN A 103 -16.30 14.17 6.40
CA ASN A 103 -16.70 12.77 6.54
C ASN A 103 -18.11 12.51 5.99
N SER A 104 -18.26 12.64 4.67
CA SER A 104 -19.55 12.48 3.98
C SER A 104 -20.10 11.03 4.09
N PRO A 105 -21.42 10.83 3.95
CA PRO A 105 -22.00 9.48 3.94
C PRO A 105 -21.40 8.55 2.88
N ASP A 106 -21.03 9.09 1.71
CA ASP A 106 -20.35 8.33 0.65
C ASP A 106 -18.93 7.91 1.08
N LYS A 107 -18.17 8.84 1.69
CA LYS A 107 -16.83 8.52 2.24
C LYS A 107 -16.90 7.41 3.28
N GLN A 108 -17.83 7.49 4.23
CA GLN A 108 -18.03 6.43 5.22
C GLN A 108 -18.43 5.09 4.57
N LYS A 109 -19.27 5.11 3.54
CA LYS A 109 -19.65 3.90 2.79
C LYS A 109 -18.42 3.26 2.12
N LYS A 110 -17.56 4.06 1.48
CA LYS A 110 -16.34 3.56 0.82
C LYS A 110 -15.28 3.10 1.82
N GLN A 111 -15.14 3.76 2.97
CA GLN A 111 -14.30 3.29 4.07
C GLN A 111 -14.73 1.90 4.56
N ARG A 112 -16.04 1.68 4.79
CA ARG A 112 -16.57 0.37 5.17
C ARG A 112 -16.36 -0.69 4.09
N ALA A 113 -16.53 -0.32 2.82
CA ALA A 113 -16.27 -1.23 1.70
C ALA A 113 -14.80 -1.65 1.64
N PHE A 114 -13.86 -0.71 1.85
CA PHE A 114 -12.43 -1.01 1.93
C PHE A 114 -12.09 -1.94 3.10
N ILE A 115 -12.55 -1.63 4.32
CA ILE A 115 -12.34 -2.52 5.48
C ILE A 115 -12.88 -3.93 5.19
N THR A 116 -14.08 -4.03 4.63
CA THR A 116 -14.70 -5.32 4.30
C THR A 116 -13.87 -6.10 3.28
N ALA A 117 -13.40 -5.44 2.22
CA ALA A 117 -12.56 -6.08 1.20
C ALA A 117 -11.24 -6.59 1.79
N VAL A 118 -10.59 -5.79 2.64
CA VAL A 118 -9.36 -6.16 3.34
C VAL A 118 -9.60 -7.36 4.25
N PHE A 119 -10.67 -7.36 5.04
CA PHE A 119 -11.00 -8.46 5.96
C PHE A 119 -11.28 -9.78 5.25
N ASN A 120 -11.88 -9.71 4.07
CA ASN A 120 -12.17 -10.88 3.26
C ASN A 120 -10.95 -11.43 2.53
N SER A 121 -9.87 -10.66 2.44
CA SER A 121 -8.61 -11.09 1.82
C SER A 121 -7.95 -12.24 2.60
N GLY A 122 -7.26 -13.12 1.87
CA GLY A 122 -6.50 -14.22 2.47
C GLY A 122 -5.46 -13.76 3.51
N PRO A 123 -4.67 -12.70 3.28
CA PRO A 123 -3.70 -12.21 4.26
C PRO A 123 -4.37 -11.82 5.58
N PHE A 124 -5.47 -11.07 5.54
CA PHE A 124 -6.10 -10.59 6.77
C PHE A 124 -6.75 -11.73 7.58
N LYS A 125 -7.24 -12.78 6.91
CA LYS A 125 -7.70 -14.00 7.57
C LYS A 125 -6.58 -14.68 8.38
N GLN A 126 -5.36 -14.75 7.83
CA GLN A 126 -4.20 -15.29 8.56
C GLN A 126 -3.88 -14.47 9.82
N LEU A 127 -3.98 -13.15 9.74
CA LEU A 127 -3.80 -12.28 10.89
C LEU A 127 -4.89 -12.50 11.95
N ILE A 128 -6.15 -12.57 11.55
CA ILE A 128 -7.27 -12.85 12.47
C ILE A 128 -7.04 -14.17 13.21
N ASP A 129 -6.53 -15.19 12.53
CA ASP A 129 -6.24 -16.48 13.18
C ASP A 129 -5.11 -16.39 14.20
N VAL A 130 -4.08 -15.58 13.95
CA VAL A 130 -3.02 -15.30 14.94
C VAL A 130 -3.58 -14.56 16.14
N LEU A 131 -4.40 -13.53 15.91
CA LEU A 131 -5.06 -12.77 16.97
C LEU A 131 -5.93 -13.69 17.83
N ARG A 132 -6.70 -14.59 17.22
CA ARG A 132 -7.50 -15.60 17.94
C ARG A 132 -6.64 -16.55 18.77
N LYS A 133 -5.56 -17.08 18.20
CA LYS A 133 -4.62 -17.97 18.91
C LYS A 133 -3.97 -17.30 20.12
N LYS A 134 -3.69 -16.00 20.02
CA LYS A 134 -3.15 -15.17 21.12
C LYS A 134 -4.23 -14.67 22.08
N ASN A 135 -5.49 -15.10 21.90
CA ASN A 135 -6.66 -14.61 22.64
C ASN A 135 -6.74 -13.07 22.68
N HIS A 136 -6.30 -12.45 21.58
CA HIS A 136 -6.14 -11.01 21.50
C HIS A 136 -7.52 -10.33 21.49
N PRO A 137 -7.78 -9.29 22.29
CA PRO A 137 -9.10 -8.65 22.36
C PRO A 137 -9.61 -8.13 21.01
N PHE A 138 -8.69 -7.79 20.10
CA PHE A 138 -9.00 -7.38 18.74
C PHE A 138 -9.76 -8.44 17.94
N ALA A 139 -9.55 -9.74 18.20
CA ALA A 139 -10.25 -10.81 17.49
C ALA A 139 -11.73 -10.98 17.92
N LYS A 140 -12.22 -10.18 18.88
CA LYS A 140 -13.59 -10.23 19.39
C LYS A 140 -14.56 -9.41 18.51
N THR A 141 -15.86 -9.50 18.81
CA THR A 141 -17.02 -9.08 17.99
C THR A 141 -17.06 -7.65 17.44
N VAL A 142 -16.15 -6.76 17.87
CA VAL A 142 -16.10 -5.34 17.47
C VAL A 142 -15.05 -5.03 16.39
N LEU A 143 -14.40 -6.06 15.85
CA LEU A 143 -13.23 -5.96 14.96
C LEU A 143 -13.42 -4.98 13.77
N ASN A 144 -14.57 -4.99 13.09
CA ASN A 144 -14.83 -4.08 11.97
C ASN A 144 -14.85 -2.60 12.39
N GLN A 145 -15.52 -2.30 13.51
CA GLN A 145 -15.61 -0.93 14.01
C GLN A 145 -14.26 -0.48 14.57
N THR A 146 -13.57 -1.33 15.33
CA THR A 146 -12.24 -0.99 15.85
C THR A 146 -11.23 -0.77 14.72
N MET A 147 -11.29 -1.54 13.63
CA MET A 147 -10.46 -1.28 12.45
C MET A 147 -10.86 -0.01 11.72
N HIS A 148 -12.16 0.29 11.63
CA HIS A 148 -12.61 1.56 11.07
C HIS A 148 -12.08 2.73 11.89
N ASP A 149 -12.25 2.70 13.22
CA ASP A 149 -11.78 3.75 14.13
C ASP A 149 -10.24 3.89 14.11
N LEU A 150 -9.50 2.77 14.03
CA LEU A 150 -8.04 2.78 13.95
C LEU A 150 -7.54 3.47 12.66
N TRP A 151 -8.16 3.16 11.53
CA TRP A 151 -7.68 3.62 10.22
C TRP A 151 -8.26 4.97 9.81
N PHE A 152 -9.51 5.24 10.18
CA PHE A 152 -10.30 6.39 9.74
C PHE A 152 -10.75 7.30 10.87
N GLY A 153 -10.47 6.95 12.14
CA GLY A 153 -10.66 7.85 13.26
C GLY A 153 -9.81 9.10 13.04
N LEU A 154 -10.47 10.26 13.03
CA LEU A 154 -9.79 11.54 12.88
C LEU A 154 -9.09 11.90 14.19
N PHE A 155 -7.86 12.39 14.11
CA PHE A 155 -7.13 12.91 15.27
C PHE A 155 -6.49 14.26 14.95
N SER A 156 -6.25 15.04 16.01
CA SER A 156 -5.68 16.38 15.90
C SER A 156 -4.17 16.34 16.12
N ARG A 157 -3.39 16.72 15.11
CA ARG A 157 -1.92 16.78 15.21
C ARG A 157 -1.37 18.18 15.43
N ALA A 158 -2.15 19.22 15.17
CA ALA A 158 -1.79 20.61 15.43
C ALA A 158 -3.03 21.43 15.79
N LYS A 159 -2.95 22.18 16.91
CA LYS A 159 -3.93 23.21 17.30
C LYS A 159 -5.39 22.76 17.41
N GLY A 160 -5.65 21.49 17.73
CA GLY A 160 -7.01 21.02 18.05
C GLY A 160 -7.91 20.73 16.83
N ARG A 161 -7.39 20.71 15.61
CA ARG A 161 -8.16 20.39 14.40
C ARG A 161 -8.06 18.90 14.07
N LEU A 162 -9.19 18.20 14.06
CA LEU A 162 -9.31 16.80 13.64
C LEU A 162 -9.24 16.71 12.11
N ASP A 163 -8.04 16.69 11.54
CA ASP A 163 -7.82 16.87 10.10
C ASP A 163 -7.04 15.72 9.44
N SER A 164 -6.77 14.63 10.17
CA SER A 164 -5.88 13.57 9.71
C SER A 164 -6.29 12.19 10.24
N SER A 165 -6.01 11.15 9.45
CA SER A 165 -6.22 9.73 9.81
C SER A 165 -5.00 8.87 9.48
N ALA A 166 -4.88 7.69 10.10
CA ALA A 166 -3.79 6.76 9.81
C ALA A 166 -3.82 6.28 8.35
N PHE A 167 -5.01 6.19 7.76
CA PHE A 167 -5.18 5.86 6.35
C PHE A 167 -4.57 6.92 5.43
N GLU A 168 -4.85 8.21 5.69
CA GLU A 168 -4.28 9.31 4.90
C GLU A 168 -2.77 9.30 4.96
N HIS A 169 -2.22 9.20 6.17
CA HIS A 169 -0.78 9.10 6.37
C HIS A 169 -0.16 7.96 5.57
N VAL A 170 -0.65 6.72 5.71
CA VAL A 170 0.00 5.55 5.11
C VAL A 170 -0.23 5.43 3.60
N PHE A 171 -1.46 5.68 3.13
CA PHE A 171 -1.85 5.41 1.74
C PHE A 171 -1.78 6.64 0.84
N ILE A 172 -2.28 7.78 1.30
CA ILE A 172 -2.37 9.01 0.51
C ILE A 172 -1.07 9.79 0.57
N GLY A 173 -0.41 9.75 1.73
CA GLY A 173 0.67 10.67 2.08
C GLY A 173 0.15 12.04 2.47
N GLU A 174 0.95 12.73 3.26
CA GLU A 174 0.59 14.02 3.83
C GLU A 174 1.72 15.00 3.63
N ALA A 175 1.42 16.13 2.98
CA ALA A 175 2.39 17.20 2.81
C ALA A 175 2.43 18.10 4.05
N LYS A 176 3.58 18.19 4.71
CA LYS A 176 3.86 19.14 5.80
C LYS A 176 5.23 19.78 5.59
N ASN A 177 5.31 21.11 5.73
CA ASN A 177 6.56 21.87 5.60
C ASN A 177 7.35 21.67 4.28
N GLY A 178 6.70 21.23 3.21
CA GLY A 178 7.42 20.93 1.96
C GLY A 178 7.86 19.48 1.82
N GLU A 179 7.56 18.62 2.79
CA GLU A 179 7.84 17.17 2.76
C GLU A 179 6.54 16.37 2.76
N VAL A 180 6.47 15.29 1.99
CA VAL A 180 5.39 14.29 2.07
C VAL A 180 5.91 13.20 2.97
N SER A 181 5.17 12.97 4.04
CA SER A 181 5.34 11.80 4.89
C SER A 181 4.31 10.76 4.48
N GLY A 182 4.74 9.52 4.29
CA GLY A 182 3.87 8.43 3.86
C GLY A 182 3.85 8.18 2.35
N MET A 183 2.67 7.94 1.79
CA MET A 183 2.44 7.54 0.39
C MET A 183 3.34 6.36 -0.04
N HIS A 184 3.14 5.21 0.59
CA HIS A 184 3.95 4.01 0.33
C HIS A 184 3.22 2.94 -0.50
N ASN A 185 2.05 3.27 -1.03
CA ASN A 185 1.20 2.32 -1.74
C ASN A 185 1.36 2.46 -3.26
N TRP A 186 1.86 1.40 -3.89
CA TRP A 186 2.12 1.36 -5.34
C TRP A 186 0.86 1.60 -6.19
N ALA A 187 -0.30 1.10 -5.75
CA ALA A 187 -1.54 1.25 -6.50
C ALA A 187 -2.06 2.69 -6.44
N VAL A 188 -1.89 3.35 -5.29
CA VAL A 188 -2.18 4.78 -5.12
C VAL A 188 -1.25 5.64 -5.98
N ILE A 189 0.05 5.33 -5.99
CA ILE A 189 1.02 6.03 -6.83
C ILE A 189 0.67 5.88 -8.32
N ASN A 190 0.40 4.65 -8.77
CA ASN A 190 -0.08 4.40 -10.13
C ASN A 190 -1.35 5.20 -10.43
N LYS A 191 -2.29 5.30 -9.49
CA LYS A 191 -3.52 6.09 -9.66
C LYS A 191 -3.23 7.58 -9.81
N PHE A 192 -2.31 8.14 -9.03
CA PHE A 192 -1.93 9.56 -9.12
C PHE A 192 -1.15 9.86 -10.39
N GLU A 193 -0.27 8.97 -10.83
CA GLU A 193 0.48 9.14 -12.09
C GLU A 193 -0.44 9.12 -13.32
N ASN A 194 -1.55 8.38 -13.26
CA ASN A 194 -2.51 8.26 -14.36
C ASN A 194 -3.74 9.19 -14.23
N ASP A 195 -3.81 10.04 -13.21
CA ASP A 195 -4.92 10.98 -13.04
C ASP A 195 -4.58 12.35 -13.67
N PRO A 196 -5.30 12.81 -14.70
CA PRO A 196 -5.01 14.10 -15.34
C PRO A 196 -5.14 15.31 -14.42
N LYS A 197 -5.83 15.17 -13.28
CA LYS A 197 -5.97 16.24 -12.27
C LYS A 197 -4.86 16.21 -11.23
N SER A 198 -4.06 15.15 -11.21
CA SER A 198 -2.95 15.00 -10.28
C SER A 198 -1.77 15.84 -10.72
N THR A 199 -1.10 16.43 -9.75
CA THR A 199 0.17 17.15 -9.91
C THR A 199 1.37 16.27 -9.55
N PHE A 200 1.14 14.95 -9.41
CA PHE A 200 2.15 13.97 -9.08
C PHE A 200 3.15 13.81 -10.23
N ASN A 201 4.44 13.88 -9.91
CA ASN A 201 5.54 13.63 -10.82
C ASN A 201 6.56 12.67 -10.20
N TYR A 202 6.84 11.55 -10.86
CA TYR A 202 7.93 10.67 -10.50
C TYR A 202 9.24 11.22 -11.08
N ARG A 203 10.28 11.44 -10.24
CA ARG A 203 11.51 12.13 -10.67
C ARG A 203 12.75 11.24 -10.78
N GLY A 204 12.65 9.96 -10.44
CA GLY A 204 13.77 9.01 -10.50
C GLY A 204 13.92 8.17 -9.23
N PHE A 205 14.69 7.09 -9.33
CA PHE A 205 14.90 6.19 -8.20
C PHE A 205 16.09 6.68 -7.34
N ILE A 206 15.97 6.63 -6.02
CA ILE A 206 17.02 7.07 -5.09
C ILE A 206 17.91 5.90 -4.70
N ILE A 207 17.33 4.76 -4.29
CA ILE A 207 18.11 3.57 -3.95
C ILE A 207 17.35 2.34 -4.43
N LYS A 208 18.06 1.44 -5.13
CA LYS A 208 17.61 0.07 -5.38
C LYS A 208 18.26 -0.86 -4.35
N ARG A 209 17.51 -1.27 -3.33
CA ARG A 209 17.99 -2.30 -2.39
C ARG A 209 17.41 -3.64 -2.81
N ALA A 210 18.25 -4.48 -3.41
CA ALA A 210 17.97 -5.90 -3.51
C ALA A 210 18.19 -6.53 -2.13
N THR A 211 17.11 -6.99 -1.50
CA THR A 211 17.18 -7.87 -0.33
C THR A 211 16.73 -9.26 -0.72
N LEU A 212 17.17 -10.29 0.00
CA LEU A 212 16.70 -11.66 -0.19
C LEU A 212 15.66 -11.96 0.88
N ILE A 213 14.42 -12.26 0.47
CA ILE A 213 13.42 -12.86 1.36
C ILE A 213 13.30 -14.33 0.93
N ASP A 214 13.83 -15.23 1.76
CA ASP A 214 13.88 -16.68 1.53
C ASP A 214 14.44 -17.08 0.15
N GLY A 215 15.62 -16.54 -0.18
CA GLY A 215 16.32 -16.83 -1.44
C GLY A 215 15.75 -16.15 -2.67
N CYS A 216 14.63 -15.41 -2.55
CA CYS A 216 14.06 -14.62 -3.63
C CYS A 216 14.54 -13.16 -3.53
N PRO A 217 15.11 -12.59 -4.60
CA PRO A 217 15.42 -11.17 -4.63
C PRO A 217 14.12 -10.34 -4.58
N VAL A 218 14.02 -9.51 -3.56
CA VAL A 218 12.97 -8.51 -3.35
C VAL A 218 13.66 -7.17 -3.44
N ASN A 219 13.22 -6.34 -4.40
CA ASN A 219 13.72 -4.99 -4.52
C ASN A 219 12.83 -4.05 -3.71
N VAL A 220 13.41 -3.41 -2.70
CA VAL A 220 12.82 -2.25 -2.03
C VAL A 220 13.40 -1.02 -2.70
N GLN A 221 12.52 -0.21 -3.29
CA GLN A 221 12.94 0.96 -4.06
C GLN A 221 12.29 2.20 -3.46
N SER A 222 13.14 3.19 -3.20
CA SER A 222 12.73 4.52 -2.79
C SER A 222 12.88 5.47 -3.98
N TYR A 223 12.00 6.45 -4.07
CA TYR A 223 11.83 7.33 -5.22
C TYR A 223 11.65 8.76 -4.76
N ASP A 224 12.08 9.69 -5.60
CA ASP A 224 11.73 11.10 -5.45
C ASP A 224 10.44 11.39 -6.24
N LEU A 225 9.50 12.06 -5.60
CA LEU A 225 8.14 12.30 -6.03
C LEU A 225 7.86 13.79 -5.83
N SER A 226 7.30 14.49 -6.82
CA SER A 226 6.85 15.87 -6.64
C SER A 226 5.33 15.95 -6.72
N GLN A 227 4.70 16.72 -5.83
CA GLN A 227 3.25 16.93 -5.80
C GLN A 227 2.96 18.40 -5.44
N ASN A 228 2.14 19.08 -6.24
CA ASN A 228 1.86 20.50 -6.11
C ASN A 228 3.12 21.39 -6.09
N GLY A 229 4.14 21.03 -6.89
CA GLY A 229 5.38 21.81 -7.04
C GLY A 229 6.34 21.70 -5.85
N LYS A 230 6.31 20.59 -5.10
CA LYS A 230 7.16 20.30 -3.95
C LYS A 230 7.72 18.89 -4.07
N ASP A 231 8.98 18.68 -3.71
CA ASP A 231 9.71 17.42 -3.87
C ASP A 231 9.68 16.56 -2.59
N PHE A 232 9.62 15.23 -2.75
CA PHE A 232 9.27 14.27 -1.70
C PHE A 232 9.92 12.90 -1.90
N ILE A 233 10.08 12.12 -0.82
CA ILE A 233 10.65 10.76 -0.91
C ILE A 233 9.60 9.71 -0.53
N GLY A 234 9.23 8.86 -1.49
CA GLY A 234 8.33 7.71 -1.29
C GLY A 234 9.06 6.37 -1.39
N THR A 235 8.45 5.30 -0.89
CA THR A 235 8.97 3.93 -1.04
C THR A 235 7.88 3.05 -1.62
N VAL A 236 8.18 2.35 -2.71
CA VAL A 236 7.24 1.44 -3.38
C VAL A 236 7.83 0.05 -3.35
N TYR A 237 7.00 -0.94 -3.04
CA TYR A 237 7.36 -2.36 -3.17
C TYR A 237 6.73 -2.94 -4.44
N PRO A 238 7.48 -2.97 -5.56
CA PRO A 238 7.26 -4.01 -6.56
C PRO A 238 8.55 -4.75 -6.91
N GLU A 239 8.48 -6.09 -7.02
CA GLU A 239 8.92 -6.82 -8.22
C GLU A 239 8.54 -8.31 -8.18
N PRO A 240 8.26 -8.90 -9.35
CA PRO A 240 9.21 -9.88 -9.87
C PRO A 240 9.97 -9.38 -11.11
N GLY A 241 11.30 -9.53 -11.08
CA GLY A 241 12.26 -9.13 -12.11
C GLY A 241 12.36 -10.07 -13.33
N PRO A 242 13.31 -9.84 -14.25
CA PRO A 242 13.18 -10.04 -15.71
C PRO A 242 12.91 -11.48 -16.18
N SER A 243 12.24 -11.58 -17.34
CA SER A 243 11.97 -12.86 -18.01
C SER A 243 13.25 -13.44 -18.61
N ALA A 244 13.61 -14.67 -18.23
CA ALA A 244 14.60 -15.46 -18.96
C ALA A 244 13.94 -16.06 -20.23
N PRO A 245 14.68 -16.29 -21.33
CA PRO A 245 14.15 -16.93 -22.55
C PRO A 245 13.46 -18.28 -22.29
N THR A 246 13.89 -19.00 -21.25
CA THR A 246 13.27 -20.24 -20.74
C THR A 246 11.83 -20.03 -20.24
N CYS A 247 11.45 -18.81 -19.85
CA CYS A 247 10.11 -18.45 -19.38
C CYS A 247 9.09 -18.32 -20.52
N MET A 248 9.52 -17.84 -21.71
CA MET A 248 8.65 -17.75 -22.89
C MET A 248 8.29 -19.13 -23.46
N ALA A 249 9.16 -20.12 -23.33
CA ALA A 249 8.94 -21.48 -23.82
C ALA A 249 7.83 -22.21 -23.02
N ASN A 250 7.84 -22.07 -21.69
CA ASN A 250 6.85 -22.69 -20.81
C ASN A 250 5.44 -22.07 -20.95
N PHE A 251 5.35 -20.79 -21.36
CA PHE A 251 4.07 -20.13 -21.63
C PHE A 251 3.40 -20.67 -22.90
N LYS A 252 4.17 -20.95 -23.96
CA LYS A 252 3.63 -21.55 -25.20
C LYS A 252 3.13 -22.99 -24.97
N GLN A 253 3.80 -23.78 -24.15
CA GLN A 253 3.33 -25.14 -23.80
C GLN A 253 2.00 -25.11 -23.03
N ARG A 254 1.86 -24.24 -22.03
CA ARG A 254 0.61 -24.15 -21.23
C ARG A 254 -0.58 -23.59 -22.01
N ALA A 255 -0.37 -22.67 -22.95
CA ALA A 255 -1.42 -22.16 -23.84
C ALA A 255 -1.90 -23.18 -24.88
N THR A 256 -1.12 -24.24 -25.13
CA THR A 256 -1.51 -25.32 -26.05
C THR A 256 -2.32 -26.40 -25.34
N VAL A 257 -2.04 -26.67 -24.06
CA VAL A 257 -2.76 -27.67 -23.25
C VAL A 257 -4.18 -27.20 -22.88
N SER A 258 -4.44 -25.90 -22.73
CA SER A 258 -5.79 -25.39 -22.41
C SER A 258 -6.74 -25.27 -23.60
N LYS A 259 -6.36 -25.76 -24.79
CA LYS A 259 -7.22 -25.84 -25.98
C LYS A 259 -7.57 -27.29 -26.38
N GLN A 260 -7.23 -28.28 -25.54
CA GLN A 260 -7.51 -29.70 -25.78
C GLN A 260 -8.10 -30.43 -24.55
N GLY A 261 -8.69 -29.69 -23.60
CA GLY A 261 -9.44 -30.25 -22.47
C GLY A 261 -10.74 -29.50 -22.28
#